data_AF-A0AAX7TLN3-F1
#
_entry.id   AF-A0AAX7TLN3-F1
#
_cell.length_a   1.000
_cell.length_b   1.000
_cell.length_c   1.000
_cell.angle_alpha   90.00
_cell.angle_beta   90.00
_cell.angle_gamma   90.00
#
_symmetry.space_group_name_H-M   'P 1'
#
loop_
_entity.id
_entity.type
_entity.pdbx_description
1 polymer ?
#
loop_
_entity_poly.entity_id
_entity_poly.type
_entity_poly.pdbx_seq_one_letter_code
_entity_poly.pdbx_strand_id
1 'polypeptide(L)'
;AANKVTQLHIKFSFISCLDTPRVDADGNGYISSTELGNLFREVGCPVPGYQLRQLLQKLDLNNDSKIELSEFEALFKELKDDRIAQSFRKALNKKEGIVAIGGTSELSSAGTQHSISEQERFAFANYLNSALEKDPDCQHVLPINPNTEDLFKAVGDGIMLCKLINLSVPDTIDERTINKKKLTPFTKQENLNLALNSASAIGCQVVNIGAQDLKEGKPHLVLGLLWQIIKIGLFADIELSRNEAIAALLEEGESLEELMKLSPEELLLRWVNFHLKKVGMKISNFSADVKDSKAYFHLLEQIAPDGSKEDVPHVNIEMSGLYEQDLVKRAECMLQQANRLGCRQFVTATDVVSGNSKLNMAFVATLFNKHPALTKPENQEWIVESETREERTFRNWMNSLGVSPNVHHIYGSVCDLYLILQLYEKIMVPVEWDKVNRPPFKAGGGHLKKIENCNYAVQLGKQKAGFFLVGIGGQDLYDGNPTLTLALVWQLMRRYTLNVLKDLGHGEVAGDDVIISWVNKTLSGAGKTSSIKSFKDKIISSSLPVLDLIDAIQPQSVNFELVKKENLSEEDKLNNAKYAVSMARKIGAKVYALPEDLVEVNPKMVMTIFACLMGRGMKKA
;
A
#
# COMPACT_ATOMS: atom_id res chain seq x y z
N ALA A 1 26.80 28.11 22.36
CA ALA A 1 25.77 28.24 21.32
C ALA A 1 26.33 28.18 19.88
N ALA A 2 27.51 27.58 19.64
CA ALA A 2 28.11 27.55 18.30
C ALA A 2 29.25 26.53 18.12
N ASN A 3 30.01 26.21 19.17
CA ASN A 3 31.25 25.42 19.00
C ASN A 3 31.60 24.51 20.18
N LYS A 4 30.96 24.70 21.34
CA LYS A 4 30.62 23.53 22.15
C LYS A 4 29.69 22.64 21.30
N VAL A 5 29.03 23.13 20.22
CA VAL A 5 28.51 22.36 19.05
C VAL A 5 29.59 21.54 18.29
N THR A 6 30.70 21.11 18.93
CA THR A 6 31.36 19.82 18.60
C THR A 6 31.66 18.88 19.81
N GLN A 7 30.95 19.04 20.96
CA GLN A 7 30.79 18.07 22.09
C GLN A 7 29.49 17.18 22.58
N LEU A 8 28.28 16.63 22.09
CA LEU A 8 27.02 16.42 21.17
C LEU A 8 26.75 15.86 19.69
N HIS A 9 27.56 15.00 19.03
CA HIS A 9 27.32 14.33 17.69
C HIS A 9 28.03 12.96 17.55
N ILE A 10 29.35 12.85 17.80
CA ILE A 10 30.10 11.61 17.45
C ILE A 10 30.15 10.64 18.62
N LYS A 11 30.57 11.09 19.79
CA LYS A 11 30.15 10.43 21.01
C LYS A 11 28.72 10.81 21.36
N PHE A 12 28.03 11.97 21.08
CA PHE A 12 26.56 12.20 21.37
C PHE A 12 25.61 12.07 20.17
N SER A 13 24.95 10.95 19.91
CA SER A 13 25.38 9.55 20.07
C SER A 13 25.74 8.93 21.48
N PHE A 14 25.42 9.55 22.65
CA PHE A 14 26.11 9.57 24.02
C PHE A 14 27.49 10.32 24.43
N ILE A 15 27.86 11.60 24.01
CA ILE A 15 28.96 12.62 24.36
C ILE A 15 29.93 13.39 23.28
N SER A 16 29.59 14.00 22.07
CA SER A 16 30.51 14.98 21.25
C SER A 16 30.03 15.93 19.95
N CYS A 17 29.37 17.13 19.59
CA CYS A 17 28.49 18.47 19.77
C CYS A 17 27.75 19.31 20.96
N LEU A 18 28.07 19.40 22.28
CA LEU A 18 27.20 19.75 23.45
C LEU A 18 27.48 21.16 23.99
N ASP A 19 27.39 22.12 23.08
CA ASP A 19 26.07 22.68 22.86
C ASP A 19 25.16 22.76 24.09
N THR A 20 25.58 23.35 25.23
CA THR A 20 24.71 23.47 26.42
C THR A 20 23.29 23.98 26.06
N PRO A 21 23.15 25.01 25.19
CA PRO A 21 21.91 25.42 24.53
C PRO A 21 21.20 24.40 23.59
N ARG A 22 21.41 23.09 23.76
CA ARG A 22 20.66 22.01 23.10
C ARG A 22 19.99 21.05 24.11
N VAL A 23 20.19 21.28 25.41
CA VAL A 23 19.50 20.56 26.51
C VAL A 23 18.85 21.55 27.46
N ASP A 24 19.49 22.70 27.69
CA ASP A 24 18.87 23.96 28.10
C ASP A 24 18.44 24.67 26.80
N ALA A 25 17.15 24.89 26.56
CA ALA A 25 16.62 25.35 25.27
C ALA A 25 16.18 26.82 25.27
N ASP A 26 15.95 27.41 26.46
CA ASP A 26 15.72 28.85 26.62
C ASP A 26 17.00 29.63 27.03
N GLY A 27 18.06 28.92 27.46
CA GLY A 27 19.36 29.47 27.84
C GLY A 27 19.46 29.90 29.30
N ASN A 28 18.55 29.46 30.18
CA ASN A 28 18.46 29.92 31.57
C ASN A 28 19.53 29.32 32.53
N GLY A 29 20.26 28.28 32.11
CA GLY A 29 21.30 27.61 32.89
C GLY A 29 20.89 26.32 33.61
N TYR A 30 19.60 25.95 33.57
CA TYR A 30 19.02 24.79 34.26
C TYR A 30 18.18 23.93 33.30
N ILE A 31 17.96 22.64 33.62
CA ILE A 31 17.21 21.72 32.76
C ILE A 31 15.78 21.51 33.28
N SER A 32 14.76 21.89 32.50
CA SER A 32 13.35 21.67 32.88
C SER A 32 12.79 20.30 32.46
N SER A 33 11.63 19.94 33.02
CA SER A 33 10.94 18.70 32.67
C SER A 33 10.43 18.61 31.23
N THR A 34 10.27 19.76 30.58
CA THR A 34 9.87 19.86 29.17
C THR A 34 11.06 19.57 28.26
N GLU A 35 12.23 20.10 28.59
CA GLU A 35 13.44 19.99 27.77
C GLU A 35 14.05 18.59 27.85
N LEU A 36 14.17 18.03 29.06
CA LEU A 36 14.62 16.64 29.21
C LEU A 36 13.66 15.66 28.50
N GLY A 37 12.35 15.95 28.51
CA GLY A 37 11.35 15.18 27.76
C GLY A 37 11.44 15.31 26.24
N ASN A 38 11.89 16.46 25.73
CA ASN A 38 12.17 16.67 24.32
C ASN A 38 13.50 16.00 23.91
N LEU A 39 14.53 16.02 24.76
CA LEU A 39 15.80 15.31 24.52
C LEU A 39 15.56 13.80 24.35
N PHE A 40 14.82 13.16 25.27
CA PHE A 40 14.45 11.74 25.13
C PHE A 40 13.61 11.45 23.87
N ARG A 41 12.87 12.45 23.35
CA ARG A 41 12.13 12.35 22.09
C ARG A 41 13.03 12.48 20.86
N GLU A 42 14.05 13.34 20.88
CA GLU A 42 15.08 13.41 19.81
C GLU A 42 15.87 12.11 19.68
N VAL A 43 16.27 11.46 20.79
CA VAL A 43 16.99 10.17 20.76
C VAL A 43 16.03 8.96 20.57
N GLY A 44 14.83 9.19 20.06
CA GLY A 44 13.89 8.13 19.63
C GLY A 44 13.27 7.28 20.75
N CYS A 45 13.37 7.70 22.02
CA CYS A 45 12.90 6.93 23.18
C CYS A 45 12.06 7.81 24.12
N PRO A 46 10.85 8.24 23.70
CA PRO A 46 10.05 9.23 24.43
C PRO A 46 9.54 8.70 25.79
N VAL A 47 9.91 9.38 26.87
CA VAL A 47 9.51 9.05 28.24
C VAL A 47 8.26 9.85 28.64
N PRO A 48 7.25 9.25 29.33
CA PRO A 48 6.07 9.98 29.80
C PRO A 48 6.38 11.10 30.82
N GLY A 49 5.65 12.22 30.74
CA GLY A 49 5.86 13.41 31.57
C GLY A 49 5.82 13.19 33.09
N TYR A 50 5.11 12.17 33.58
CA TYR A 50 5.13 11.83 35.01
C TYR A 50 6.41 11.08 35.42
N GLN A 51 6.93 10.21 34.55
CA GLN A 51 8.20 9.51 34.77
C GLN A 51 9.37 10.49 34.66
N LEU A 52 9.30 11.46 33.74
CA LEU A 52 10.27 12.56 33.66
C LEU A 52 10.27 13.39 34.95
N ARG A 53 9.11 13.77 35.49
CA ARG A 53 9.04 14.46 36.79
C ARG A 53 9.59 13.61 37.95
N GLN A 54 9.33 12.29 37.97
CA GLN A 54 9.93 11.38 38.96
C GLN A 54 11.44 11.17 38.77
N LEU A 55 11.96 11.32 37.55
CA LEU A 55 13.39 11.29 37.26
C LEU A 55 14.06 12.57 37.79
N LEU A 56 13.44 13.73 37.54
CA LEU A 56 13.94 15.04 37.97
C LEU A 56 13.87 15.20 39.49
N GLN A 57 12.81 14.72 40.13
CA GLN A 57 12.70 14.67 41.59
C GLN A 57 13.67 13.66 42.26
N LYS A 58 14.46 12.92 41.47
CA LYS A 58 15.62 12.13 41.93
C LYS A 58 16.97 12.72 41.49
N LEU A 59 16.97 13.76 40.66
CA LEU A 59 18.15 14.44 40.11
C LEU A 59 18.48 15.73 40.85
N ASP A 60 17.46 16.37 41.43
CA ASP A 60 17.57 17.56 42.26
C ASP A 60 18.24 17.19 43.59
N LEU A 61 19.57 17.35 43.65
CA LEU A 61 20.39 16.99 44.82
C LEU A 61 20.47 18.17 45.81
N ASN A 62 20.37 19.41 45.31
CA ASN A 62 20.38 20.62 46.14
C ASN A 62 18.99 21.02 46.71
N ASN A 63 17.90 20.46 46.14
CA ASN A 63 16.48 20.74 46.44
C ASN A 63 16.01 22.18 46.10
N ASP A 64 16.62 22.83 45.10
CA ASP A 64 16.22 24.17 44.62
C ASP A 64 15.05 24.15 43.61
N SER A 65 14.55 22.96 43.25
CA SER A 65 13.49 22.70 42.26
C SER A 65 13.90 22.92 40.80
N LYS A 66 15.20 22.94 40.51
CA LYS A 66 15.79 22.92 39.17
C LYS A 66 16.92 21.89 39.12
N ILE A 67 17.34 21.52 37.92
CA ILE A 67 18.48 20.62 37.73
C ILE A 67 19.66 21.43 37.19
N GLU A 68 20.74 21.50 37.97
CA GLU A 68 22.01 22.02 37.48
C GLU A 68 22.68 21.03 36.54
N LEU A 69 23.48 21.55 35.59
CA LEU A 69 24.27 20.72 34.68
C LEU A 69 25.23 19.78 35.45
N SER A 70 25.70 20.23 36.62
CA SER A 70 26.50 19.50 37.61
C SER A 70 25.88 18.16 38.01
N GLU A 71 24.59 18.18 38.32
CA GLU A 71 23.81 17.05 38.83
C GLU A 71 23.42 16.10 37.68
N PHE A 72 23.09 16.68 36.52
CA PHE A 72 22.83 15.91 35.30
C PHE A 72 24.07 15.13 34.81
N GLU A 73 25.28 15.66 35.01
CA GLU A 73 26.52 14.93 34.76
C GLU A 73 26.84 13.86 35.82
N ALA A 74 26.27 13.94 37.03
CA ALA A 74 26.41 12.91 38.06
C ALA A 74 25.58 11.66 37.73
N LEU A 75 24.34 11.84 37.26
CA LEU A 75 23.44 10.76 36.79
C LEU A 75 24.16 9.78 35.84
N PHE A 76 24.84 10.31 34.82
CA PHE A 76 25.52 9.48 33.81
C PHE A 76 26.79 8.78 34.31
N LYS A 77 27.26 9.09 35.52
CA LYS A 77 28.33 8.35 36.21
C LYS A 77 27.76 7.20 37.05
N GLU A 78 26.59 7.38 37.67
CA GLU A 78 25.91 6.35 38.48
C GLU A 78 25.06 5.35 37.66
N LEU A 79 24.53 5.73 36.49
CA LEU A 79 23.72 4.87 35.60
C LEU A 79 24.47 3.65 35.00
N LYS A 80 25.60 3.25 35.56
CA LYS A 80 26.35 2.04 35.20
C LYS A 80 25.65 0.75 35.64
N ASP A 81 24.96 0.75 36.79
CA ASP A 81 24.51 -0.49 37.47
C ASP A 81 22.99 -0.69 37.59
N ASP A 82 22.14 0.19 37.02
CA ASP A 82 20.67 0.01 37.07
C ASP A 82 20.04 -0.49 35.75
N ARG A 83 18.92 -1.19 35.87
CA ARG A 83 18.19 -1.97 34.85
C ARG A 83 17.81 -1.16 33.60
N ILE A 84 17.65 0.15 33.72
CA ILE A 84 17.34 1.05 32.60
C ILE A 84 18.44 0.98 31.53
N ALA A 85 19.72 0.91 31.93
CA ALA A 85 20.85 0.79 31.01
C ALA A 85 20.90 -0.57 30.29
N GLN A 86 20.35 -1.63 30.90
CA GLN A 86 20.22 -2.94 30.26
C GLN A 86 19.10 -2.94 29.21
N SER A 87 17.94 -2.35 29.51
CA SER A 87 16.84 -2.15 28.56
C SER A 87 17.29 -1.36 27.32
N PHE A 88 18.05 -0.27 27.52
CA PHE A 88 18.57 0.55 26.43
C PHE A 88 19.56 -0.21 25.51
N ARG A 89 20.51 -0.96 26.09
CA ARG A 89 21.43 -1.81 25.32
C ARG A 89 20.72 -2.93 24.54
N LYS A 90 19.60 -3.44 25.08
CA LYS A 90 18.81 -4.50 24.43
C LYS A 90 18.02 -4.01 23.22
N ALA A 91 17.68 -2.72 23.17
CA ALA A 91 17.00 -2.09 22.03
C ALA A 91 17.95 -1.80 20.84
N LEU A 92 19.23 -1.50 21.11
CA LEU A 92 20.20 -1.09 20.09
C LEU A 92 20.79 -2.26 19.28
N ASN A 93 20.91 -3.46 19.86
CA ASN A 93 21.84 -4.49 19.37
C ASN A 93 21.21 -5.68 18.61
N LYS A 94 20.02 -5.58 17.99
CA LYS A 94 19.52 -6.70 17.15
C LYS A 94 18.56 -6.37 15.99
N LYS A 95 19.07 -5.64 14.99
CA LYS A 95 18.68 -5.79 13.57
C LYS A 95 19.91 -5.70 12.68
N GLU A 96 20.33 -6.84 12.11
CA GLU A 96 21.40 -6.93 11.12
C GLU A 96 20.81 -6.83 9.69
N GLY A 97 21.59 -6.33 8.73
CA GLY A 97 21.18 -6.23 7.31
C GLY A 97 20.42 -4.95 6.91
N ILE A 98 20.58 -3.85 7.65
CA ILE A 98 20.11 -2.51 7.24
C ILE A 98 21.28 -1.69 6.71
N VAL A 99 21.24 -1.35 5.42
CA VAL A 99 22.09 -0.31 4.84
C VAL A 99 21.32 1.02 4.91
N ALA A 100 21.93 2.04 5.52
CA ALA A 100 21.36 3.38 5.60
C ALA A 100 21.95 4.27 4.50
N ILE A 101 21.09 4.84 3.66
CA ILE A 101 21.44 5.84 2.65
C ILE A 101 20.63 7.11 2.92
N GLY A 102 21.26 8.28 2.79
CA GLY A 102 20.60 9.58 2.94
C GLY A 102 19.54 9.82 1.86
N GLY A 103 18.50 10.59 2.16
CA GLY A 103 17.42 10.90 1.22
C GLY A 103 17.90 11.65 -0.03
N THR A 104 17.51 11.14 -1.21
CA THR A 104 17.92 11.63 -2.54
C THR A 104 16.72 12.01 -3.44
N SER A 105 15.63 12.46 -2.84
CA SER A 105 14.41 12.89 -3.53
C SER A 105 14.11 14.35 -3.21
N GLU A 106 13.91 15.18 -4.24
CA GLU A 106 13.57 16.60 -4.11
C GLU A 106 12.15 16.82 -3.54
N LEU A 107 11.32 15.78 -3.54
CA LEU A 107 9.97 15.76 -2.98
C LEU A 107 9.89 15.14 -1.57
N SER A 108 11.00 14.57 -1.08
CA SER A 108 11.11 14.03 0.27
C SER A 108 11.87 15.02 1.15
N SER A 109 11.39 15.25 2.38
CA SER A 109 12.04 16.17 3.33
C SER A 109 13.53 15.81 3.51
N ALA A 110 14.41 16.71 3.07
CA ALA A 110 15.85 16.52 3.08
C ALA A 110 16.36 16.26 4.53
N GLY A 111 16.75 15.02 4.80
CA GLY A 111 17.06 14.52 6.15
C GLY A 111 16.43 13.16 6.47
N THR A 112 15.43 12.70 5.72
CA THR A 112 14.83 11.38 5.94
C THR A 112 15.82 10.27 5.55
N GLN A 113 16.26 9.47 6.53
CA GLN A 113 17.06 8.27 6.29
C GLN A 113 16.14 7.10 5.93
N HIS A 114 16.45 6.38 4.85
CA HIS A 114 15.70 5.19 4.44
C HIS A 114 16.57 3.94 4.58
N SER A 115 16.11 3.00 5.40
CA SER A 115 16.72 1.68 5.60
C SER A 115 16.42 0.76 4.41
N ILE A 116 17.46 0.28 3.73
CA ILE A 116 17.32 -0.77 2.70
C ILE A 116 17.36 -2.13 3.40
N SER A 117 16.39 -3.00 3.10
CA SER A 117 16.42 -4.41 3.53
C SER A 117 17.04 -5.26 2.44
N GLU A 118 18.20 -5.84 2.72
CA GLU A 118 18.86 -6.76 1.80
C GLU A 118 18.09 -8.06 1.61
N GLN A 119 17.38 -8.49 2.67
CA GLN A 119 16.49 -9.64 2.65
C GLN A 119 15.36 -9.44 1.63
N GLU A 120 14.72 -8.27 1.61
CA GLU A 120 13.68 -7.94 0.62
C GLU A 120 14.23 -7.86 -0.80
N ARG A 121 15.42 -7.26 -1.00
CA ARG A 121 16.11 -7.26 -2.30
C ARG A 121 16.34 -8.67 -2.82
N PHE A 122 16.87 -9.55 -1.97
CA PHE A 122 17.14 -10.95 -2.31
C PHE A 122 15.84 -11.72 -2.62
N ALA A 123 14.81 -11.56 -1.78
CA ALA A 123 13.51 -12.21 -1.93
C ALA A 123 12.81 -11.80 -3.24
N PHE A 124 12.71 -10.49 -3.50
CA PHE A 124 11.99 -9.98 -4.68
C PHE A 124 12.72 -10.27 -5.98
N ALA A 125 14.06 -10.21 -6.01
CA ALA A 125 14.83 -10.61 -7.19
C ALA A 125 14.61 -12.10 -7.55
N ASN A 126 14.65 -13.00 -6.56
CA ASN A 126 14.37 -14.42 -6.78
C ASN A 126 12.91 -14.69 -7.18
N TYR A 127 11.95 -13.98 -6.58
CA TYR A 127 10.55 -14.05 -6.99
C TYR A 127 10.38 -13.61 -8.46
N LEU A 128 10.91 -12.46 -8.85
CA LEU A 128 10.85 -11.93 -10.22
C LEU A 128 11.49 -12.90 -11.23
N ASN A 129 12.64 -13.48 -10.90
CA ASN A 129 13.29 -14.50 -11.73
C ASN A 129 12.38 -15.71 -11.99
N SER A 130 11.69 -16.21 -10.97
CA SER A 130 10.77 -17.36 -11.10
C SER A 130 9.42 -17.00 -11.73
N ALA A 131 8.92 -15.79 -11.48
CA ALA A 131 7.59 -15.35 -11.86
C ALA A 131 7.52 -14.83 -13.30
N LEU A 132 8.62 -14.24 -13.79
CA LEU A 132 8.75 -13.69 -15.15
C LEU A 132 9.74 -14.47 -16.02
N GLU A 133 10.23 -15.64 -15.57
CA GLU A 133 11.20 -16.52 -16.25
C GLU A 133 10.93 -16.67 -17.76
N LYS A 134 9.65 -16.86 -18.10
CA LYS A 134 9.15 -17.18 -19.45
C LYS A 134 8.61 -15.96 -20.20
N ASP A 135 8.66 -14.77 -19.61
CA ASP A 135 8.18 -13.55 -20.26
C ASP A 135 9.18 -13.06 -21.31
N PRO A 136 8.82 -12.97 -22.60
CA PRO A 136 9.76 -12.67 -23.68
C PRO A 136 10.25 -11.21 -23.66
N ASP A 137 9.53 -10.29 -23.00
CA ASP A 137 9.90 -8.87 -22.94
C ASP A 137 10.78 -8.53 -21.75
N CYS A 138 10.97 -9.46 -20.79
CA CYS A 138 11.86 -9.29 -19.64
C CYS A 138 13.26 -9.93 -19.83
N GLN A 139 13.50 -10.67 -20.92
CA GLN A 139 14.72 -11.47 -21.12
C GLN A 139 16.03 -10.65 -21.21
N HIS A 140 15.95 -9.32 -21.37
CA HIS A 140 17.12 -8.42 -21.34
C HIS A 140 17.57 -8.00 -19.93
N VAL A 141 16.78 -8.34 -18.90
CA VAL A 141 17.03 -8.01 -17.48
C VAL A 141 16.89 -9.22 -16.54
N LEU A 142 16.56 -10.40 -17.07
CA LEU A 142 16.53 -11.67 -16.35
C LEU A 142 17.72 -12.58 -16.76
N PRO A 143 18.26 -13.41 -15.86
CA PRO A 143 17.97 -13.44 -14.41
C PRO A 143 18.68 -12.30 -13.67
N ILE A 144 17.97 -11.67 -12.73
CA ILE A 144 18.51 -10.69 -11.78
C ILE A 144 19.41 -11.43 -10.78
N ASN A 145 20.63 -10.92 -10.52
CA ASN A 145 21.46 -11.45 -9.42
C ASN A 145 20.95 -10.91 -8.06
N PRO A 146 20.36 -11.75 -7.18
CA PRO A 146 19.71 -11.30 -5.94
C PRO A 146 20.71 -10.76 -4.90
N ASN A 147 21.99 -11.06 -5.05
CA ASN A 147 23.07 -10.64 -4.17
C ASN A 147 23.60 -9.22 -4.48
N THR A 148 23.05 -8.56 -5.51
CA THR A 148 23.54 -7.29 -6.04
C THR A 148 22.43 -6.26 -6.18
N GLU A 149 22.79 -5.03 -6.52
CA GLU A 149 21.86 -3.94 -6.85
C GLU A 149 21.23 -4.05 -8.26
N ASP A 150 21.43 -5.15 -8.99
CA ASP A 150 20.92 -5.29 -10.36
C ASP A 150 19.38 -5.26 -10.43
N LEU A 151 18.68 -5.63 -9.36
CA LEU A 151 17.23 -5.44 -9.21
C LEU A 151 16.80 -3.98 -9.45
N PHE A 152 17.60 -3.03 -8.94
CA PHE A 152 17.31 -1.61 -9.02
C PHE A 152 17.55 -1.04 -10.43
N LYS A 153 18.44 -1.68 -11.21
CA LYS A 153 18.69 -1.37 -12.62
C LYS A 153 17.61 -2.01 -13.52
N ALA A 154 17.20 -3.24 -13.20
CA ALA A 154 16.24 -4.03 -13.96
C ALA A 154 14.85 -3.38 -14.10
N VAL A 155 14.42 -2.61 -13.09
CA VAL A 155 13.15 -1.85 -13.14
C VAL A 155 13.24 -0.54 -13.94
N GLY A 156 14.45 -0.05 -14.24
CA GLY A 156 14.71 1.31 -14.72
C GLY A 156 14.28 1.63 -16.16
N ASP A 157 13.62 0.69 -16.85
CA ASP A 157 12.94 0.92 -18.13
C ASP A 157 11.41 0.70 -18.10
N GLY A 158 10.88 0.31 -16.94
CA GLY A 158 9.46 0.10 -16.67
C GLY A 158 8.84 -1.18 -17.25
N ILE A 159 9.52 -1.96 -18.10
CA ILE A 159 8.91 -3.15 -18.73
C ILE A 159 8.56 -4.20 -17.66
N MET A 160 9.52 -4.55 -16.81
CA MET A 160 9.34 -5.53 -15.72
C MET A 160 8.22 -5.10 -14.75
N LEU A 161 8.08 -3.80 -14.47
CA LEU A 161 7.02 -3.29 -13.60
C LEU A 161 5.64 -3.42 -14.25
N CYS A 162 5.51 -3.11 -15.54
CA CYS A 162 4.25 -3.32 -16.27
C CYS A 162 3.85 -4.81 -16.30
N LYS A 163 4.81 -5.72 -16.50
CA LYS A 163 4.59 -7.17 -16.48
C LYS A 163 4.18 -7.68 -15.10
N LEU A 164 4.86 -7.23 -14.05
CA LEU A 164 4.53 -7.58 -12.67
C LEU A 164 3.13 -7.10 -12.27
N ILE A 165 2.70 -5.93 -12.75
CA ILE A 165 1.34 -5.41 -12.55
C ILE A 165 0.31 -6.34 -13.21
N ASN A 166 0.50 -6.72 -14.48
CA ASN A 166 -0.39 -7.66 -15.17
C ASN A 166 -0.38 -9.08 -14.56
N LEU A 167 0.75 -9.53 -14.01
CA LEU A 167 0.82 -10.80 -13.28
C LEU A 167 0.00 -10.75 -11.97
N SER A 168 0.01 -9.60 -11.30
CA SER A 168 -0.66 -9.42 -9.99
C SER A 168 -2.14 -9.08 -10.11
N VAL A 169 -2.52 -8.37 -11.18
CA VAL A 169 -3.91 -8.07 -11.56
C VAL A 169 -3.99 -8.10 -13.10
N PRO A 170 -4.48 -9.21 -13.69
CA PRO A 170 -4.61 -9.36 -15.14
C PRO A 170 -5.39 -8.23 -15.81
N ASP A 171 -5.12 -7.99 -17.10
CA ASP A 171 -5.73 -6.96 -17.95
C ASP A 171 -5.57 -5.50 -17.48
N THR A 172 -4.79 -5.22 -16.43
CA THR A 172 -4.57 -3.84 -15.92
C THR A 172 -3.86 -2.94 -16.93
N ILE A 173 -2.94 -3.48 -17.72
CA ILE A 173 -2.16 -2.79 -18.75
C ILE A 173 -2.31 -3.53 -20.09
N ASP A 174 -2.78 -2.81 -21.11
CA ASP A 174 -2.68 -3.26 -22.49
C ASP A 174 -1.21 -3.22 -22.94
N GLU A 175 -0.60 -4.39 -23.09
CA GLU A 175 0.82 -4.52 -23.43
C GLU A 175 1.23 -3.88 -24.75
N ARG A 176 0.27 -3.64 -25.67
CA ARG A 176 0.53 -2.92 -26.93
C ARG A 176 0.95 -1.46 -26.70
N THR A 177 0.71 -0.93 -25.49
CA THR A 177 1.16 0.41 -25.08
C THR A 177 2.60 0.42 -24.55
N ILE A 178 3.15 -0.71 -24.13
CA ILE A 178 4.51 -0.79 -23.57
C ILE A 178 5.54 -0.57 -24.69
N ASN A 179 6.47 0.36 -24.48
CA ASN A 179 7.61 0.54 -25.37
C ASN A 179 8.59 -0.61 -25.10
N LYS A 180 8.66 -1.59 -26.01
CA LYS A 180 9.42 -2.86 -25.85
C LYS A 180 10.77 -2.91 -26.60
N LYS A 181 11.06 -1.96 -27.51
CA LYS A 181 12.26 -1.99 -28.38
C LYS A 181 12.86 -0.60 -28.57
N LYS A 182 14.19 -0.52 -28.77
CA LYS A 182 14.97 0.73 -29.01
C LYS A 182 14.66 1.84 -28.00
N LEU A 183 14.78 1.52 -26.70
CA LEU A 183 14.32 2.40 -25.62
C LEU A 183 15.17 3.67 -25.48
N THR A 184 14.54 4.83 -25.66
CA THR A 184 15.14 6.15 -25.43
C THR A 184 14.85 6.61 -24.00
N PRO A 185 15.52 7.66 -23.48
CA PRO A 185 15.17 8.24 -22.18
C PRO A 185 13.70 8.67 -22.06
N PHE A 186 13.07 9.02 -23.18
CA PHE A 186 11.64 9.36 -23.26
C PHE A 186 10.75 8.11 -23.21
N THR A 187 11.01 7.09 -24.03
CA THR A 187 10.14 5.89 -24.06
C THR A 187 10.28 5.04 -22.79
N LYS A 188 11.41 5.11 -22.07
CA LYS A 188 11.53 4.61 -20.68
C LYS A 188 10.66 5.40 -19.70
N GLN A 189 10.65 6.74 -19.79
CA GLN A 189 9.81 7.60 -18.94
C GLN A 189 8.31 7.27 -19.12
N GLU A 190 7.87 7.02 -20.36
CA GLU A 190 6.50 6.61 -20.66
C GLU A 190 6.12 5.25 -20.06
N ASN A 191 7.00 4.25 -20.15
CA ASN A 191 6.78 2.95 -19.51
C ASN A 191 6.66 3.09 -17.98
N LEU A 192 7.47 3.95 -17.38
CA LEU A 192 7.47 4.19 -15.93
C LEU A 192 6.24 4.99 -15.48
N ASN A 193 5.75 5.94 -16.30
CA ASN A 193 4.46 6.59 -16.09
C ASN A 193 3.30 5.59 -16.19
N LEU A 194 3.32 4.70 -17.19
CA LEU A 194 2.33 3.64 -17.39
C LEU A 194 2.30 2.69 -16.18
N ALA A 195 3.46 2.24 -15.70
CA ALA A 195 3.60 1.42 -14.52
C ALA A 195 3.07 2.13 -13.26
N LEU A 196 3.51 3.36 -12.97
CA LEU A 196 3.09 4.10 -11.78
C LEU A 196 1.58 4.39 -11.76
N ASN A 197 1.01 4.87 -12.86
CA ASN A 197 -0.42 5.18 -12.92
C ASN A 197 -1.28 3.91 -12.89
N SER A 198 -0.78 2.77 -13.39
CA SER A 198 -1.47 1.48 -13.31
C SER A 198 -1.36 0.84 -11.93
N ALA A 199 -0.20 0.93 -11.27
CA ALA A 199 -0.03 0.56 -9.87
C ALA A 199 -0.98 1.38 -8.96
N SER A 200 -1.10 2.68 -9.22
CA SER A 200 -2.09 3.55 -8.57
C SER A 200 -3.53 3.04 -8.76
N ALA A 201 -3.88 2.61 -9.97
CA ALA A 201 -5.22 2.12 -10.31
C ALA A 201 -5.57 0.75 -9.69
N ILE A 202 -4.58 -0.05 -9.29
CA ILE A 202 -4.77 -1.27 -8.48
C ILE A 202 -4.61 -1.03 -6.97
N GLY A 203 -4.51 0.23 -6.54
CA GLY A 203 -4.50 0.61 -5.12
C GLY A 203 -3.12 0.78 -4.47
N CYS A 204 -2.02 0.74 -5.22
CA CYS A 204 -0.69 1.06 -4.67
C CYS A 204 -0.58 2.55 -4.31
N GLN A 205 -0.01 2.86 -3.15
CA GLN A 205 0.32 4.22 -2.73
C GLN A 205 1.59 4.70 -3.45
N VAL A 206 1.42 5.31 -4.62
CA VAL A 206 2.52 5.85 -5.46
C VAL A 206 2.71 7.37 -5.34
N VAL A 207 2.04 8.02 -4.38
CA VAL A 207 1.98 9.50 -4.28
C VAL A 207 3.36 10.16 -4.20
N ASN A 208 4.33 9.48 -3.58
CA ASN A 208 5.69 9.95 -3.35
C ASN A 208 6.73 9.24 -4.25
N ILE A 209 6.31 8.69 -5.40
CA ILE A 209 7.20 7.97 -6.34
C ILE A 209 7.08 8.58 -7.74
N GLY A 210 8.14 9.23 -8.22
CA GLY A 210 8.25 9.69 -9.59
C GLY A 210 8.85 8.64 -10.52
N ALA A 211 8.54 8.73 -11.81
CA ALA A 211 9.13 7.86 -12.82
C ALA A 211 10.67 8.03 -12.91
N GLN A 212 11.21 9.22 -12.60
CA GLN A 212 12.65 9.43 -12.52
C GLN A 212 13.28 8.67 -11.33
N ASP A 213 12.60 8.55 -10.18
CA ASP A 213 13.10 7.81 -9.02
C ASP A 213 13.26 6.31 -9.30
N LEU A 214 12.32 5.74 -10.07
CA LEU A 214 12.39 4.35 -10.54
C LEU A 214 13.46 4.13 -11.61
N LYS A 215 13.64 5.11 -12.51
CA LYS A 215 14.69 5.14 -13.54
C LYS A 215 16.10 5.26 -12.96
N GLU A 216 16.22 5.94 -11.82
CA GLU A 216 17.43 6.00 -10.98
C GLU A 216 17.57 4.79 -10.04
N GLY A 217 16.57 3.92 -9.97
CA GLY A 217 16.59 2.71 -9.16
C GLY A 217 16.56 2.95 -7.64
N LYS A 218 15.97 4.05 -7.14
CA LYS A 218 16.04 4.43 -5.72
C LYS A 218 15.56 3.29 -4.80
N PRO A 219 16.46 2.62 -4.05
CA PRO A 219 16.18 1.28 -3.51
C PRO A 219 14.92 1.18 -2.64
N HIS A 220 14.70 2.15 -1.75
CA HIS A 220 13.55 2.14 -0.84
C HIS A 220 12.21 2.34 -1.58
N LEU A 221 12.19 3.10 -2.68
CA LEU A 221 10.99 3.31 -3.50
C LEU A 221 10.74 2.11 -4.42
N VAL A 222 11.80 1.51 -4.96
CA VAL A 222 11.71 0.28 -5.77
C VAL A 222 11.21 -0.89 -4.92
N LEU A 223 11.83 -1.18 -3.77
CA LEU A 223 11.36 -2.25 -2.86
C LEU A 223 9.95 -1.98 -2.34
N GLY A 224 9.63 -0.72 -2.01
CA GLY A 224 8.29 -0.31 -1.56
C GLY A 224 7.20 -0.46 -2.62
N LEU A 225 7.51 -0.22 -3.90
CA LEU A 225 6.58 -0.43 -5.01
C LEU A 225 6.44 -1.92 -5.36
N LEU A 226 7.57 -2.65 -5.49
CA LEU A 226 7.57 -4.09 -5.74
C LEU A 226 6.77 -4.84 -4.67
N TRP A 227 6.99 -4.54 -3.39
CA TRP A 227 6.24 -5.15 -2.29
C TRP A 227 4.72 -4.92 -2.42
N GLN A 228 4.28 -3.70 -2.74
CA GLN A 228 2.84 -3.41 -2.87
C GLN A 228 2.20 -4.19 -4.01
N ILE A 229 2.83 -4.23 -5.19
CA ILE A 229 2.31 -4.96 -6.35
C ILE A 229 2.29 -6.48 -6.06
N ILE A 230 3.40 -7.03 -5.55
CA ILE A 230 3.50 -8.45 -5.16
C ILE A 230 2.46 -8.82 -4.10
N LYS A 231 2.24 -7.97 -3.08
CA LYS A 231 1.24 -8.22 -2.03
C LYS A 231 -0.17 -8.30 -2.61
N ILE A 232 -0.52 -7.43 -3.56
CA ILE A 232 -1.83 -7.47 -4.24
C ILE A 232 -2.01 -8.81 -4.96
N GLY A 233 -1.02 -9.24 -5.75
CA GLY A 233 -1.08 -10.52 -6.47
C GLY A 233 -1.13 -11.74 -5.54
N LEU A 234 -0.33 -11.74 -4.46
CA LEU A 234 -0.34 -12.83 -3.47
C LEU A 234 -1.66 -12.92 -2.71
N PHE A 235 -2.35 -11.80 -2.49
CA PHE A 235 -3.60 -11.76 -1.71
C PHE A 235 -4.86 -11.80 -2.56
N ALA A 236 -4.73 -11.82 -3.89
CA ALA A 236 -5.84 -11.73 -4.83
C ALA A 236 -6.92 -12.81 -4.60
N ASP A 237 -6.53 -14.05 -4.32
CA ASP A 237 -7.45 -15.19 -4.14
C ASP A 237 -7.68 -15.55 -2.65
N ILE A 238 -7.28 -14.66 -1.74
CA ILE A 238 -7.50 -14.75 -0.28
C ILE A 238 -8.71 -13.91 0.11
N GLU A 239 -9.78 -14.01 -0.69
CA GLU A 239 -11.09 -13.42 -0.46
C GLU A 239 -12.19 -14.45 -0.76
N LEU A 240 -13.24 -14.45 0.05
CA LEU A 240 -14.32 -15.43 -0.02
C LEU A 240 -15.03 -15.46 -1.38
N SER A 241 -15.11 -14.30 -2.05
CA SER A 241 -15.66 -14.09 -3.40
C SER A 241 -14.93 -14.84 -4.52
N ARG A 242 -13.75 -15.40 -4.25
CA ARG A 242 -12.95 -16.21 -5.20
C ARG A 242 -12.70 -17.63 -4.73
N ASN A 243 -12.66 -17.82 -3.42
CA ASN A 243 -12.37 -19.10 -2.80
C ASN A 243 -13.40 -19.39 -1.70
N GLU A 244 -14.55 -19.93 -2.10
CA GLU A 244 -15.66 -20.27 -1.19
C GLU A 244 -15.24 -21.19 -0.04
N ALA A 245 -14.18 -21.99 -0.22
CA ALA A 245 -13.67 -22.87 0.83
C ALA A 245 -13.11 -22.09 2.04
N ILE A 246 -12.82 -20.78 1.90
CA ILE A 246 -12.49 -19.88 3.01
C ILE A 246 -13.60 -19.84 4.07
N ALA A 247 -14.87 -20.11 3.74
CA ALA A 247 -15.95 -20.20 4.72
C ALA A 247 -15.78 -21.38 5.72
N ALA A 248 -14.91 -22.36 5.43
CA ALA A 248 -14.48 -23.36 6.42
C ALA A 248 -13.67 -22.77 7.59
N LEU A 249 -13.29 -21.49 7.53
CA LEU A 249 -12.60 -20.74 8.58
C LEU A 249 -13.55 -19.97 9.51
N LEU A 250 -14.88 -20.12 9.37
CA LEU A 250 -15.85 -19.58 10.33
C LEU A 250 -15.63 -20.17 11.72
N GLU A 251 -15.68 -19.32 12.75
CA GLU A 251 -15.67 -19.76 14.15
C GLU A 251 -17.08 -19.88 14.75
N GLU A 252 -17.22 -20.59 15.87
CA GLU A 252 -18.52 -20.89 16.48
C GLU A 252 -19.26 -19.61 16.91
N GLY A 253 -20.42 -19.36 16.27
CA GLY A 253 -21.26 -18.19 16.52
C GLY A 253 -20.96 -16.96 15.66
N GLU A 254 -20.00 -17.05 14.73
CA GLU A 254 -19.65 -15.98 13.79
C GLU A 254 -20.53 -15.99 12.53
N SER A 255 -20.80 -14.81 11.97
CA SER A 255 -21.48 -14.66 10.67
C SER A 255 -20.51 -14.57 9.49
N LEU A 256 -20.97 -14.97 8.29
CA LEU A 256 -20.20 -14.84 7.05
C LEU A 256 -19.81 -13.37 6.76
N GLU A 257 -20.67 -12.43 7.14
CA GLU A 257 -20.43 -10.99 7.00
C GLU A 257 -19.31 -10.49 7.93
N GLU A 258 -19.06 -11.16 9.06
CA GLU A 258 -17.90 -10.88 9.93
C GLU A 258 -16.61 -11.45 9.35
N LEU A 259 -16.64 -12.67 8.80
CA LEU A 259 -15.52 -13.25 8.06
C LEU A 259 -15.10 -12.36 6.86
N MET A 260 -16.08 -11.81 6.13
CA MET A 260 -15.85 -10.88 5.01
C MET A 260 -15.34 -9.48 5.42
N LYS A 261 -15.26 -9.17 6.72
CA LYS A 261 -14.65 -7.92 7.23
C LYS A 261 -13.18 -8.07 7.58
N LEU A 262 -12.65 -9.29 7.65
CA LEU A 262 -11.24 -9.56 7.93
C LEU A 262 -10.34 -9.16 6.75
N SER A 263 -9.14 -8.68 7.05
CA SER A 263 -8.08 -8.51 6.06
C SER A 263 -7.54 -9.88 5.59
N PRO A 264 -6.92 -9.96 4.40
CA PRO A 264 -6.22 -11.17 3.95
C PRO A 264 -5.14 -11.64 4.92
N GLU A 265 -4.49 -10.72 5.65
CA GLU A 265 -3.56 -11.05 6.73
C GLU A 265 -4.22 -11.83 7.89
N GLU A 266 -5.42 -11.41 8.29
CA GLU A 266 -6.21 -12.06 9.34
C GLU A 266 -6.79 -13.40 8.86
N LEU A 267 -7.27 -13.46 7.61
CA LEU A 267 -7.71 -14.71 6.96
C LEU A 267 -6.56 -15.73 6.86
N LEU A 268 -5.35 -15.31 6.47
CA LEU A 268 -4.17 -16.19 6.47
C LEU A 268 -3.80 -16.66 7.89
N LEU A 269 -3.86 -15.78 8.88
CA LEU A 269 -3.56 -16.15 10.27
C LEU A 269 -4.60 -17.16 10.80
N ARG A 270 -5.87 -17.00 10.42
CA ARG A 270 -6.95 -17.93 10.76
C ARG A 270 -6.81 -19.26 10.03
N TRP A 271 -6.43 -19.24 8.76
CA TRP A 271 -6.12 -20.44 7.96
C TRP A 271 -4.98 -21.28 8.56
N VAL A 272 -3.84 -20.66 8.90
CA VAL A 272 -2.75 -21.38 9.57
C VAL A 272 -3.22 -21.98 10.89
N ASN A 273 -4.01 -21.23 11.67
CA ASN A 273 -4.54 -21.71 12.94
C ASN A 273 -5.61 -22.81 12.81
N PHE A 274 -6.41 -22.82 11.74
CA PHE A 274 -7.36 -23.90 11.43
C PHE A 274 -6.64 -25.24 11.26
N HIS A 275 -5.48 -25.24 10.57
CA HIS A 275 -4.64 -26.43 10.42
C HIS A 275 -3.87 -26.75 11.70
N LEU A 276 -3.23 -25.76 12.35
CA LEU A 276 -2.44 -26.00 13.56
C LEU A 276 -3.26 -26.43 14.79
N LYS A 277 -4.55 -26.05 14.88
CA LYS A 277 -5.47 -26.51 15.93
C LYS A 277 -5.57 -28.04 15.99
N LYS A 278 -5.42 -28.74 14.85
CA LYS A 278 -5.45 -30.20 14.73
C LYS A 278 -4.30 -30.89 15.48
N VAL A 279 -3.15 -30.21 15.63
CA VAL A 279 -1.97 -30.67 16.38
C VAL A 279 -1.79 -29.94 17.72
N GLY A 280 -2.82 -29.23 18.20
CA GLY A 280 -2.77 -28.49 19.47
C GLY A 280 -1.90 -27.23 19.46
N MET A 281 -1.50 -26.73 18.28
CA MET A 281 -0.71 -25.51 18.13
C MET A 281 -1.58 -24.29 17.74
N LYS A 282 -1.11 -23.09 18.07
CA LYS A 282 -1.66 -21.82 17.60
C LYS A 282 -0.54 -20.78 17.44
N ILE A 283 -0.63 -19.92 16.43
CA ILE A 283 0.21 -18.73 16.28
C ILE A 283 -0.64 -17.44 16.30
N SER A 284 -0.02 -16.33 16.65
CA SER A 284 -0.62 -14.99 16.71
C SER A 284 -0.02 -14.02 15.70
N ASN A 285 1.16 -14.32 15.13
CA ASN A 285 1.86 -13.46 14.19
C ASN A 285 2.89 -14.26 13.36
N PHE A 286 3.21 -13.77 12.16
CA PHE A 286 4.23 -14.36 11.28
C PHE A 286 5.67 -13.89 11.60
N SER A 287 6.01 -13.63 12.87
CA SER A 287 7.32 -13.07 13.24
C SER A 287 8.03 -13.78 14.39
N ALA A 288 7.50 -13.77 15.62
CA ALA A 288 8.09 -14.45 16.77
C ALA A 288 7.70 -15.93 16.82
N ASP A 289 6.43 -16.22 16.51
CA ASP A 289 5.81 -17.53 16.73
C ASP A 289 6.22 -18.58 15.68
N VAL A 290 6.92 -18.15 14.63
CA VAL A 290 7.38 -18.99 13.51
C VAL A 290 8.90 -19.21 13.47
N LYS A 291 9.67 -18.51 14.33
CA LYS A 291 11.16 -18.48 14.27
C LYS A 291 11.83 -19.83 14.41
N ASP A 292 11.21 -20.72 15.21
CA ASP A 292 11.74 -22.03 15.48
C ASP A 292 11.27 -23.11 14.48
N SER A 293 10.59 -22.67 13.41
CA SER A 293 10.08 -23.48 12.28
C SER A 293 9.10 -24.60 12.62
N LYS A 294 8.74 -24.84 13.89
CA LYS A 294 7.84 -25.96 14.26
C LYS A 294 6.43 -25.77 13.70
N ALA A 295 5.91 -24.54 13.81
CA ALA A 295 4.62 -24.17 13.23
C ALA A 295 4.59 -24.40 11.71
N TYR A 296 5.70 -24.19 11.01
CA TYR A 296 5.78 -24.44 9.57
C TYR A 296 5.93 -25.92 9.21
N PHE A 297 6.69 -26.71 9.97
CA PHE A 297 6.73 -28.16 9.77
C PHE A 297 5.33 -28.79 9.87
N HIS A 298 4.58 -28.49 10.94
CA HIS A 298 3.22 -29.01 11.09
C HIS A 298 2.22 -28.39 10.11
N LEU A 299 2.37 -27.11 9.72
CA LEU A 299 1.53 -26.55 8.66
C LEU A 299 1.75 -27.28 7.33
N LEU A 300 3.00 -27.53 6.93
CA LEU A 300 3.35 -28.29 5.73
C LEU A 300 2.75 -29.70 5.78
N GLU A 301 2.90 -30.41 6.90
CA GLU A 301 2.32 -31.73 7.16
C GLU A 301 0.78 -31.74 7.04
N GLN A 302 0.09 -30.69 7.49
CA GLN A 302 -1.37 -30.59 7.48
C GLN A 302 -1.98 -30.11 6.14
N ILE A 303 -1.17 -29.58 5.21
CA ILE A 303 -1.65 -29.08 3.90
C ILE A 303 -1.09 -29.87 2.71
N ALA A 304 -0.09 -30.72 2.91
CA ALA A 304 0.48 -31.53 1.85
C ALA A 304 -0.57 -32.50 1.27
N PRO A 305 -0.62 -32.70 -0.06
CA PRO A 305 -1.55 -33.63 -0.67
C PRO A 305 -1.39 -35.06 -0.13
N ASP A 306 -2.50 -35.63 0.34
CA ASP A 306 -2.59 -36.99 0.87
C ASP A 306 -2.70 -38.07 -0.23
N GLY A 307 -3.00 -37.67 -1.47
CA GLY A 307 -3.25 -38.57 -2.60
C GLY A 307 -4.72 -39.02 -2.73
N SER A 308 -5.66 -38.39 -2.02
CA SER A 308 -7.10 -38.69 -2.10
C SER A 308 -7.79 -38.17 -3.36
N LYS A 309 -7.18 -37.19 -4.04
CA LYS A 309 -7.72 -36.55 -5.25
C LYS A 309 -7.06 -37.11 -6.51
N GLU A 310 -7.88 -37.38 -7.52
CA GLU A 310 -7.43 -37.79 -8.85
C GLU A 310 -6.43 -36.75 -9.44
N ASP A 311 -5.41 -37.24 -10.13
CA ASP A 311 -4.25 -36.48 -10.65
C ASP A 311 -3.39 -35.68 -9.63
N VAL A 312 -3.67 -35.74 -8.32
CA VAL A 312 -2.84 -35.09 -7.29
C VAL A 312 -1.97 -36.11 -6.54
N PRO A 313 -0.65 -36.19 -6.80
CA PRO A 313 0.22 -37.18 -6.17
C PRO A 313 0.43 -36.90 -4.68
N HIS A 314 0.48 -37.96 -3.87
CA HIS A 314 0.79 -37.89 -2.43
C HIS A 314 2.19 -37.29 -2.16
N VAL A 315 2.30 -36.33 -1.23
CA VAL A 315 3.57 -35.69 -0.85
C VAL A 315 3.86 -35.84 0.65
N ASN A 316 4.46 -36.98 1.04
CA ASN A 316 4.88 -37.22 2.42
C ASN A 316 5.94 -36.19 2.90
N ILE A 317 5.63 -35.38 3.92
CA ILE A 317 6.53 -34.37 4.51
C ILE A 317 7.50 -35.03 5.51
N GLU A 318 8.81 -34.80 5.34
CA GLU A 318 9.79 -35.40 6.24
C GLU A 318 9.96 -34.59 7.53
N MET A 319 9.38 -35.10 8.62
CA MET A 319 9.38 -34.44 9.93
C MET A 319 10.65 -34.67 10.77
N SER A 320 11.65 -35.37 10.24
CA SER A 320 12.95 -35.63 10.91
C SER A 320 13.66 -34.32 11.29
N GLY A 321 13.64 -33.34 10.38
CA GLY A 321 14.26 -32.03 10.54
C GLY A 321 13.69 -31.20 11.70
N LEU A 322 12.47 -31.49 12.18
CA LEU A 322 11.84 -30.81 13.32
C LEU A 322 12.72 -30.89 14.59
N TYR A 323 13.47 -31.97 14.74
CA TYR A 323 14.29 -32.28 15.92
C TYR A 323 15.74 -31.76 15.83
N GLU A 324 16.15 -31.17 14.70
CA GLU A 324 17.43 -30.46 14.59
C GLU A 324 17.46 -29.30 15.60
N GLN A 325 18.58 -29.15 16.30
CA GLN A 325 18.74 -28.20 17.41
C GLN A 325 19.10 -26.80 16.91
N ASP A 326 19.88 -26.71 15.82
CA ASP A 326 20.19 -25.45 15.16
C ASP A 326 18.95 -24.90 14.42
N LEU A 327 18.52 -23.70 14.78
CA LEU A 327 17.29 -23.10 14.21
C LEU A 327 17.42 -22.81 12.71
N VAL A 328 18.62 -22.48 12.22
CA VAL A 328 18.85 -22.15 10.80
C VAL A 328 18.87 -23.42 9.97
N LYS A 329 19.53 -24.49 10.45
CA LYS A 329 19.44 -25.80 9.80
C LYS A 329 18.01 -26.34 9.79
N ARG A 330 17.30 -26.26 10.93
CA ARG A 330 15.88 -26.66 11.02
C ARG A 330 15.01 -25.88 10.02
N ALA A 331 15.22 -24.57 9.91
CA ALA A 331 14.52 -23.74 8.92
C ALA A 331 14.87 -24.14 7.48
N GLU A 332 16.13 -24.47 7.18
CA GLU A 332 16.53 -24.98 5.86
C GLU A 332 15.87 -26.34 5.54
N CYS A 333 15.84 -27.27 6.50
CA CYS A 333 15.11 -28.54 6.34
C CYS A 333 13.60 -28.32 6.09
N MET A 334 12.98 -27.37 6.79
CA MET A 334 11.59 -26.97 6.56
C MET A 334 11.40 -26.40 5.14
N LEU A 335 12.30 -25.53 4.67
CA LEU A 335 12.26 -24.99 3.31
C LEU A 335 12.53 -26.03 2.22
N GLN A 336 13.26 -27.11 2.53
CA GLN A 336 13.38 -28.27 1.63
C GLN A 336 12.05 -29.03 1.52
N GLN A 337 11.30 -29.21 2.62
CA GLN A 337 9.96 -29.78 2.54
C GLN A 337 8.98 -28.85 1.79
N ALA A 338 9.03 -27.53 2.04
CA ALA A 338 8.25 -26.55 1.27
C ALA A 338 8.60 -26.55 -0.23
N ASN A 339 9.85 -26.85 -0.59
CA ASN A 339 10.26 -27.00 -1.99
C ASN A 339 9.59 -28.20 -2.68
N ARG A 340 9.31 -29.29 -1.94
CA ARG A 340 8.61 -30.47 -2.47
C ARG A 340 7.13 -30.18 -2.76
N LEU A 341 6.54 -29.18 -2.10
CA LEU A 341 5.23 -28.60 -2.43
C LEU A 341 5.31 -27.48 -3.49
N GLY A 342 6.49 -27.18 -4.05
CA GLY A 342 6.70 -26.08 -4.99
C GLY A 342 6.56 -24.67 -4.37
N CYS A 343 6.69 -24.56 -3.05
CA CYS A 343 6.35 -23.37 -2.26
C CYS A 343 7.57 -22.63 -1.65
N ARG A 344 8.81 -23.03 -1.98
CA ARG A 344 10.03 -22.36 -1.50
C ARG A 344 10.23 -21.01 -2.20
N GLN A 345 9.50 -19.99 -1.75
CA GLN A 345 9.59 -18.60 -2.23
C GLN A 345 9.67 -17.61 -1.04
N PHE A 346 10.13 -16.39 -1.33
CA PHE A 346 10.28 -15.24 -0.42
C PHE A 346 11.24 -15.37 0.78
N VAL A 347 11.37 -16.52 1.43
CA VAL A 347 12.19 -16.69 2.64
C VAL A 347 13.43 -17.54 2.42
N THR A 348 14.55 -17.12 3.04
CA THR A 348 15.67 -17.99 3.39
C THR A 348 15.50 -18.53 4.82
N ALA A 349 16.30 -19.51 5.21
CA ALA A 349 16.36 -19.99 6.59
C ALA A 349 16.61 -18.85 7.60
N THR A 350 17.43 -17.87 7.23
CA THR A 350 17.74 -16.68 8.03
C THR A 350 16.52 -15.76 8.19
N ASP A 351 15.65 -15.66 7.18
CA ASP A 351 14.42 -14.84 7.23
C ASP A 351 13.37 -15.43 8.18
N VAL A 352 13.29 -16.76 8.25
CA VAL A 352 12.45 -17.48 9.20
C VAL A 352 12.98 -17.26 10.63
N VAL A 353 14.26 -17.55 10.90
CA VAL A 353 14.84 -17.44 12.25
C VAL A 353 14.92 -15.98 12.75
N SER A 354 15.16 -15.01 11.86
CA SER A 354 15.07 -13.59 12.21
C SER A 354 13.62 -13.11 12.43
N GLY A 355 12.62 -13.82 11.88
CA GLY A 355 11.20 -13.50 11.97
C GLY A 355 10.81 -12.28 11.14
N ASN A 356 11.30 -12.22 9.90
CA ASN A 356 10.93 -11.16 8.96
C ASN A 356 9.44 -11.30 8.59
N SER A 357 8.56 -10.56 9.28
CA SER A 357 7.10 -10.69 9.15
C SER A 357 6.60 -10.59 7.72
N LYS A 358 7.17 -9.67 6.92
CA LYS A 358 6.80 -9.45 5.53
C LYS A 358 7.07 -10.70 4.67
N LEU A 359 8.28 -11.25 4.75
CA LEU A 359 8.68 -12.40 3.93
C LEU A 359 8.01 -13.69 4.41
N ASN A 360 7.90 -13.89 5.73
CA ASN A 360 7.19 -15.02 6.33
C ASN A 360 5.70 -15.01 5.96
N MET A 361 5.05 -13.85 5.92
CA MET A 361 3.67 -13.70 5.44
C MET A 361 3.53 -13.99 3.94
N ALA A 362 4.48 -13.55 3.10
CA ALA A 362 4.49 -13.86 1.67
C ALA A 362 4.70 -15.37 1.39
N PHE A 363 5.55 -16.03 2.18
CA PHE A 363 5.71 -17.48 2.19
C PHE A 363 4.41 -18.20 2.58
N VAL A 364 3.74 -17.77 3.65
CA VAL A 364 2.44 -18.31 4.09
C VAL A 364 1.34 -18.12 3.03
N ALA A 365 1.30 -16.97 2.36
CA ALA A 365 0.41 -16.74 1.21
C ALA A 365 0.72 -17.68 0.03
N THR A 366 2.01 -17.94 -0.24
CA THR A 366 2.43 -18.91 -1.26
C THR A 366 1.97 -20.33 -0.93
N LEU A 367 1.98 -20.72 0.36
CA LEU A 367 1.44 -21.99 0.81
C LEU A 367 -0.09 -22.05 0.62
N PHE A 368 -0.83 -21.02 1.04
CA PHE A 368 -2.29 -20.96 0.88
C PHE A 368 -2.70 -21.04 -0.60
N ASN A 369 -2.12 -20.20 -1.46
CA ASN A 369 -2.51 -20.11 -2.88
C ASN A 369 -2.23 -21.41 -3.67
N LYS A 370 -1.30 -22.27 -3.21
CA LYS A 370 -0.98 -23.55 -3.87
C LYS A 370 -1.64 -24.76 -3.20
N HIS A 371 -1.76 -24.75 -1.87
CA HIS A 371 -2.29 -25.86 -1.08
C HIS A 371 -3.23 -25.32 0.02
N PRO A 372 -4.45 -24.83 -0.32
CA PRO A 372 -5.37 -24.31 0.70
C PRO A 372 -5.80 -25.39 1.71
N ALA A 373 -5.92 -26.64 1.26
CA ALA A 373 -6.36 -27.79 2.06
C ALA A 373 -7.68 -27.53 2.85
N LEU A 374 -8.56 -26.70 2.29
CA LEU A 374 -9.92 -26.45 2.77
C LEU A 374 -10.94 -27.18 1.89
N THR A 375 -12.08 -27.53 2.48
CA THR A 375 -13.24 -28.14 1.81
C THR A 375 -14.47 -27.31 2.17
N LYS A 376 -15.30 -26.94 1.20
CA LYS A 376 -16.57 -26.23 1.45
C LYS A 376 -17.51 -27.12 2.28
N PRO A 377 -18.02 -26.66 3.44
CA PRO A 377 -19.02 -27.39 4.21
C PRO A 377 -20.29 -27.67 3.38
N GLU A 378 -20.67 -28.95 3.27
CA GLU A 378 -21.74 -29.42 2.37
C GLU A 378 -23.13 -28.87 2.71
N ASN A 379 -23.36 -28.49 3.97
CA ASN A 379 -24.68 -28.13 4.51
C ASN A 379 -25.04 -26.64 4.40
N GLN A 380 -24.25 -25.80 3.72
CA GLN A 380 -24.53 -24.36 3.60
C GLN A 380 -24.27 -23.83 2.17
N GLU A 381 -25.35 -23.50 1.46
CA GLU A 381 -25.30 -22.68 0.25
C GLU A 381 -25.23 -21.20 0.63
N TRP A 382 -24.00 -20.66 0.68
CA TRP A 382 -23.80 -19.21 0.77
C TRP A 382 -23.83 -18.56 -0.61
N ILE A 383 -24.73 -17.59 -0.80
CA ILE A 383 -24.64 -16.64 -1.90
C ILE A 383 -23.69 -15.53 -1.46
N VAL A 384 -22.46 -15.56 -1.96
CA VAL A 384 -21.44 -14.53 -1.71
C VAL A 384 -21.48 -13.54 -2.87
N GLU A 385 -22.07 -12.37 -2.65
CA GLU A 385 -22.01 -11.29 -3.65
C GLU A 385 -20.55 -10.83 -3.80
N SER A 386 -20.07 -10.76 -5.04
CA SER A 386 -18.71 -10.34 -5.36
C SER A 386 -18.61 -8.82 -5.48
N GLU A 387 -17.43 -8.28 -5.14
CA GLU A 387 -17.18 -6.83 -5.16
C GLU A 387 -17.53 -6.21 -6.53
N THR A 388 -18.42 -5.22 -6.51
CA THR A 388 -18.89 -4.57 -7.74
C THR A 388 -17.79 -3.74 -8.41
N ARG A 389 -17.96 -3.44 -9.71
CA ARG A 389 -16.96 -2.65 -10.45
C ARG A 389 -16.77 -1.23 -9.87
N GLU A 390 -17.84 -0.63 -9.34
CA GLU A 390 -17.77 0.68 -8.67
C GLU A 390 -17.06 0.58 -7.31
N GLU A 391 -17.37 -0.44 -6.50
CA GLU A 391 -16.66 -0.71 -5.24
C GLU A 391 -15.17 -0.89 -5.45
N ARG A 392 -14.76 -1.79 -6.36
CA ARG A 392 -13.33 -2.05 -6.63
C ARG A 392 -12.57 -0.80 -7.02
N THR A 393 -13.19 0.02 -7.87
CA THR A 393 -12.60 1.26 -8.35
C THR A 393 -12.45 2.28 -7.23
N PHE A 394 -13.45 2.37 -6.34
CA PHE A 394 -13.38 3.23 -5.16
C PHE A 394 -12.40 2.71 -4.10
N ARG A 395 -12.37 1.40 -3.80
CA ARG A 395 -11.39 0.75 -2.90
C ARG A 395 -9.97 1.06 -3.34
N ASN A 396 -9.66 0.87 -4.63
CA ASN A 396 -8.34 1.14 -5.19
C ASN A 396 -8.02 2.65 -5.17
N TRP A 397 -8.98 3.52 -5.51
CA TRP A 397 -8.79 4.97 -5.40
C TRP A 397 -8.45 5.39 -3.96
N MET A 398 -9.22 4.96 -2.97
CA MET A 398 -8.99 5.25 -1.55
C MET A 398 -7.61 4.78 -1.09
N ASN A 399 -7.25 3.52 -1.38
CA ASN A 399 -5.96 2.93 -1.01
C ASN A 399 -4.78 3.66 -1.67
N SER A 400 -4.89 4.07 -2.94
CA SER A 400 -3.83 4.78 -3.67
C SER A 400 -3.48 6.15 -3.07
N LEU A 401 -4.40 6.77 -2.32
CA LEU A 401 -4.18 8.04 -1.61
C LEU A 401 -3.48 7.86 -0.25
N GLY A 402 -3.22 6.62 0.18
CA GLY A 402 -2.61 6.32 1.48
C GLY A 402 -3.55 6.65 2.63
N VAL A 403 -4.72 6.00 2.67
CA VAL A 403 -5.54 5.89 3.89
C VAL A 403 -5.01 4.75 4.76
N SER A 404 -5.21 4.85 6.08
CA SER A 404 -4.72 3.85 7.04
C SER A 404 -5.76 3.54 8.13
N PRO A 405 -6.14 2.26 8.36
CA PRO A 405 -5.76 1.07 7.58
C PRO A 405 -6.23 1.12 6.12
N ASN A 406 -5.73 0.18 5.31
CA ASN A 406 -6.21 -0.02 3.95
C ASN A 406 -7.69 -0.46 3.95
N VAL A 407 -8.44 -0.05 2.93
CA VAL A 407 -9.78 -0.56 2.65
C VAL A 407 -9.65 -1.94 2.01
N HIS A 408 -10.22 -2.96 2.67
CA HIS A 408 -10.31 -4.33 2.13
C HIS A 408 -11.71 -4.62 1.59
N HIS A 409 -12.74 -4.27 2.36
CA HIS A 409 -14.16 -4.33 1.98
C HIS A 409 -14.82 -3.00 2.41
N ILE A 410 -15.44 -2.25 1.48
CA ILE A 410 -15.87 -0.86 1.74
C ILE A 410 -16.83 -0.76 2.92
N TYR A 411 -17.94 -1.51 2.90
CA TYR A 411 -19.02 -1.35 3.87
C TYR A 411 -18.58 -1.74 5.30
N GLY A 412 -17.71 -2.75 5.42
CA GLY A 412 -17.03 -3.10 6.67
C GLY A 412 -16.01 -2.05 7.14
N SER A 413 -15.12 -1.62 6.24
CA SER A 413 -13.98 -0.73 6.58
C SER A 413 -14.39 0.71 6.88
N VAL A 414 -15.58 1.13 6.43
CA VAL A 414 -16.04 2.54 6.48
C VAL A 414 -17.07 2.80 7.58
N CYS A 415 -17.54 1.79 8.32
CA CYS A 415 -18.61 1.92 9.35
C CYS A 415 -18.30 2.87 10.54
N ASP A 416 -17.09 3.40 10.68
CA ASP A 416 -16.73 4.46 11.65
C ASP A 416 -16.33 5.81 11.01
N LEU A 417 -16.39 5.86 9.68
CA LEU A 417 -15.95 6.93 8.77
C LEU A 417 -14.57 7.54 9.06
N TYR A 418 -13.70 6.89 9.84
CA TYR A 418 -12.34 7.36 10.12
C TYR A 418 -11.48 7.44 8.84
N LEU A 419 -11.64 6.48 7.93
CA LEU A 419 -11.00 6.49 6.61
C LEU A 419 -11.55 7.60 5.69
N ILE A 420 -12.84 7.91 5.78
CA ILE A 420 -13.48 9.00 5.02
C ILE A 420 -13.00 10.36 5.51
N LEU A 421 -12.78 10.51 6.81
CA LEU A 421 -12.21 11.72 7.40
C LEU A 421 -10.77 11.96 6.91
N GLN A 422 -9.94 10.92 6.77
CA GLN A 422 -8.62 11.06 6.13
C GLN A 422 -8.72 11.53 4.67
N LEU A 423 -9.75 11.10 3.93
CA LEU A 423 -9.97 11.50 2.53
C LEU A 423 -10.45 12.95 2.37
N TYR A 424 -11.13 13.54 3.37
CA TYR A 424 -11.46 14.96 3.35
C TYR A 424 -10.20 15.84 3.27
N GLU A 425 -9.13 15.49 3.99
CA GLU A 425 -7.85 16.21 3.87
C GLU A 425 -7.24 16.08 2.47
N LYS A 426 -7.30 14.87 1.86
CA LYS A 426 -6.81 14.63 0.48
C LYS A 426 -7.58 15.45 -0.57
N ILE A 427 -8.78 15.95 -0.25
CA ILE A 427 -9.57 16.84 -1.11
C ILE A 427 -9.59 18.31 -0.64
N MET A 428 -8.61 18.71 0.15
CA MET A 428 -8.44 20.09 0.66
C MET A 428 -9.62 20.60 1.51
N VAL A 429 -10.28 19.69 2.24
CA VAL A 429 -11.31 20.01 3.25
C VAL A 429 -10.71 19.74 4.64
N PRO A 430 -10.42 20.79 5.44
CA PRO A 430 -9.82 20.62 6.77
C PRO A 430 -10.71 19.82 7.73
N VAL A 431 -10.07 18.97 8.54
CA VAL A 431 -10.71 18.10 9.53
C VAL A 431 -10.26 18.49 10.93
N GLU A 432 -11.21 18.74 11.83
CA GLU A 432 -10.93 19.04 13.24
C GLU A 432 -10.74 17.72 14.01
N TRP A 433 -9.53 17.17 13.96
CA TRP A 433 -9.23 15.84 14.52
C TRP A 433 -9.52 15.66 16.01
N ASP A 434 -9.68 16.73 16.78
CA ASP A 434 -10.12 16.71 18.19
C ASP A 434 -11.60 16.32 18.35
N LYS A 435 -12.40 16.43 17.28
CA LYS A 435 -13.80 15.96 17.21
C LYS A 435 -13.91 14.51 16.72
N VAL A 436 -12.80 13.89 16.32
CA VAL A 436 -12.80 12.57 15.66
C VAL A 436 -12.42 11.48 16.66
N ASN A 437 -13.37 10.60 16.94
CA ASN A 437 -13.13 9.41 17.76
C ASN A 437 -12.28 8.41 16.98
N ARG A 438 -11.22 7.90 17.61
CA ARG A 438 -10.27 6.97 16.96
C ARG A 438 -10.47 5.54 17.47
N PRO A 439 -10.27 4.51 16.63
CA PRO A 439 -10.18 3.13 17.10
C PRO A 439 -8.94 2.93 18.01
N PRO A 440 -8.92 1.90 18.88
CA PRO A 440 -9.98 0.91 19.11
C PRO A 440 -11.13 1.45 19.97
N PHE A 441 -12.37 1.19 19.55
CA PHE A 441 -13.57 1.60 20.28
C PHE A 441 -13.87 0.63 21.43
N LYS A 442 -14.17 1.15 22.62
CA LYS A 442 -14.49 0.33 23.80
C LYS A 442 -15.90 -0.27 23.71
N ALA A 443 -16.03 -1.50 24.22
CA ALA A 443 -17.34 -2.12 24.49
C ALA A 443 -18.19 -1.22 25.41
N GLY A 444 -19.51 -1.24 25.23
CA GLY A 444 -20.44 -0.41 26.02
C GLY A 444 -20.49 1.08 25.65
N GLY A 445 -19.89 1.50 24.53
CA GLY A 445 -19.97 2.89 24.05
C GLY A 445 -19.52 3.17 22.62
N GLY A 446 -18.75 2.26 22.00
CA GLY A 446 -18.17 2.44 20.66
C GLY A 446 -19.17 2.83 19.55
N HIS A 447 -20.37 2.26 19.56
CA HIS A 447 -21.48 2.57 18.64
C HIS A 447 -21.72 4.10 18.49
N LEU A 448 -21.92 4.79 19.63
CA LEU A 448 -22.17 6.23 19.62
C LEU A 448 -20.97 7.01 19.07
N LYS A 449 -19.74 6.55 19.37
CA LYS A 449 -18.51 7.18 18.89
C LYS A 449 -18.25 6.99 17.40
N LYS A 450 -18.71 5.88 16.80
CA LYS A 450 -18.76 5.71 15.35
C LYS A 450 -19.78 6.67 14.73
N ILE A 451 -21.02 6.71 15.25
CA ILE A 451 -22.08 7.60 14.74
C ILE A 451 -21.72 9.10 14.86
N GLU A 452 -21.00 9.51 15.91
CA GLU A 452 -20.43 10.86 16.02
C GLU A 452 -19.52 11.20 14.82
N ASN A 453 -18.59 10.29 14.45
CA ASN A 453 -17.73 10.47 13.28
C ASN A 453 -18.54 10.51 11.98
N CYS A 454 -19.52 9.61 11.80
CA CYS A 454 -20.37 9.57 10.62
C CYS A 454 -21.15 10.87 10.43
N ASN A 455 -21.73 11.41 11.50
CA ASN A 455 -22.43 12.69 11.48
C ASN A 455 -21.48 13.86 11.16
N TYR A 456 -20.25 13.87 11.72
CA TYR A 456 -19.26 14.89 11.41
C TYR A 456 -18.78 14.82 9.94
N ALA A 457 -18.58 13.62 9.40
CA ALA A 457 -18.24 13.41 7.99
C ALA A 457 -19.37 13.90 7.04
N VAL A 458 -20.64 13.69 7.40
CA VAL A 458 -21.80 14.26 6.67
C VAL A 458 -21.87 15.78 6.80
N GLN A 459 -21.54 16.33 7.97
CA GLN A 459 -21.47 17.78 8.20
C GLN A 459 -20.39 18.43 7.33
N LEU A 460 -19.17 17.88 7.29
CA LEU A 460 -18.08 18.36 6.43
C LEU A 460 -18.49 18.32 4.96
N GLY A 461 -19.11 17.24 4.50
CA GLY A 461 -19.64 17.11 3.15
C GLY A 461 -20.60 18.25 2.79
N LYS A 462 -21.65 18.43 3.60
CA LYS A 462 -22.68 19.45 3.37
C LYS A 462 -22.15 20.90 3.51
N GLN A 463 -21.36 21.18 4.54
CA GLN A 463 -21.03 22.56 4.95
C GLN A 463 -19.65 23.07 4.48
N LYS A 464 -18.72 22.17 4.12
CA LYS A 464 -17.34 22.54 3.73
C LYS A 464 -16.98 22.07 2.32
N ALA A 465 -17.38 20.84 1.95
CA ALA A 465 -17.05 20.27 0.64
C ALA A 465 -18.03 20.69 -0.48
N GLY A 466 -19.28 21.01 -0.11
CA GLY A 466 -20.35 21.39 -1.04
C GLY A 466 -21.10 20.19 -1.65
N PHE A 467 -21.21 19.09 -0.89
CA PHE A 467 -21.79 17.83 -1.38
C PHE A 467 -23.32 17.78 -1.25
N PHE A 468 -23.94 17.22 -2.28
CA PHE A 468 -25.37 16.92 -2.32
C PHE A 468 -25.62 15.63 -1.54
N LEU A 469 -25.80 15.77 -0.23
CA LEU A 469 -26.07 14.69 0.72
C LEU A 469 -27.50 14.79 1.31
N VAL A 470 -28.46 15.15 0.47
CA VAL A 470 -29.89 15.21 0.84
C VAL A 470 -30.37 13.78 1.12
N GLY A 471 -31.06 13.57 2.25
CA GLY A 471 -31.50 12.25 2.68
C GLY A 471 -30.41 11.35 3.29
N ILE A 472 -29.16 11.82 3.43
CA ILE A 472 -28.07 11.07 4.07
C ILE A 472 -27.78 11.66 5.46
N GLY A 473 -27.86 10.83 6.49
CA GLY A 473 -27.41 11.10 7.87
C GLY A 473 -26.18 10.26 8.25
N GLY A 474 -25.71 10.41 9.50
CA GLY A 474 -24.62 9.58 10.02
C GLY A 474 -25.03 8.15 10.33
N GLN A 475 -26.31 7.91 10.60
CA GLN A 475 -26.85 6.57 10.87
C GLN A 475 -26.76 5.67 9.63
N ASP A 476 -27.19 6.16 8.46
CA ASP A 476 -27.21 5.39 7.22
C ASP A 476 -25.81 4.89 6.79
N LEU A 477 -24.78 5.68 7.12
CA LEU A 477 -23.39 5.37 6.83
C LEU A 477 -22.71 4.53 7.92
N TYR A 478 -23.20 4.59 9.17
CA TYR A 478 -22.82 3.68 10.24
C TYR A 478 -23.38 2.26 9.99
N ASP A 479 -24.63 2.18 9.55
CA ASP A 479 -25.32 0.94 9.16
C ASP A 479 -24.82 0.38 7.80
N GLY A 480 -23.79 1.01 7.20
CA GLY A 480 -23.10 0.49 6.02
C GLY A 480 -23.89 0.53 4.72
N ASN A 481 -24.94 1.37 4.61
CA ASN A 481 -25.84 1.40 3.44
C ASN A 481 -25.05 1.52 2.12
N PRO A 482 -25.12 0.54 1.20
CA PRO A 482 -24.27 0.52 0.02
C PRO A 482 -24.43 1.77 -0.87
N THR A 483 -25.67 2.05 -1.29
CA THR A 483 -26.00 3.16 -2.19
C THR A 483 -25.55 4.51 -1.63
N LEU A 484 -25.78 4.77 -0.34
CA LEU A 484 -25.46 6.06 0.27
C LEU A 484 -23.96 6.19 0.59
N THR A 485 -23.29 5.08 0.91
CA THR A 485 -21.82 5.04 1.06
C THR A 485 -21.13 5.29 -0.28
N LEU A 486 -21.51 4.59 -1.36
CA LEU A 486 -20.98 4.82 -2.70
C LEU A 486 -21.28 6.24 -3.22
N ALA A 487 -22.45 6.81 -2.89
CA ALA A 487 -22.79 8.18 -3.25
C ALA A 487 -21.91 9.24 -2.55
N LEU A 488 -21.45 8.97 -1.33
CA LEU A 488 -20.48 9.83 -0.64
C LEU A 488 -19.06 9.66 -1.21
N VAL A 489 -18.60 8.43 -1.43
CA VAL A 489 -17.27 8.14 -1.97
C VAL A 489 -17.11 8.68 -3.39
N TRP A 490 -18.16 8.56 -4.22
CA TRP A 490 -18.22 9.21 -5.54
C TRP A 490 -18.02 10.74 -5.45
N GLN A 491 -18.67 11.42 -4.50
CA GLN A 491 -18.54 12.88 -4.37
C GLN A 491 -17.14 13.30 -3.87
N LEU A 492 -16.51 12.50 -3.01
CA LEU A 492 -15.10 12.66 -2.65
C LEU A 492 -14.18 12.49 -3.89
N MET A 493 -14.36 11.43 -4.67
CA MET A 493 -13.56 11.16 -5.87
C MET A 493 -13.75 12.22 -6.97
N ARG A 494 -14.98 12.68 -7.20
CA ARG A 494 -15.27 13.79 -8.13
C ARG A 494 -14.60 15.08 -7.65
N ARG A 495 -14.68 15.41 -6.36
CA ARG A 495 -14.04 16.61 -5.80
C ARG A 495 -12.52 16.56 -5.85
N TYR A 496 -11.91 15.40 -5.56
CA TYR A 496 -10.48 15.16 -5.76
C TYR A 496 -10.06 15.45 -7.21
N THR A 497 -10.78 14.86 -8.17
CA THR A 497 -10.49 15.00 -9.61
C THR A 497 -10.62 16.45 -10.09
N LEU A 498 -11.64 17.18 -9.62
CA LEU A 498 -11.83 18.60 -9.96
C LEU A 498 -10.84 19.54 -9.26
N ASN A 499 -10.32 19.19 -8.08
CA ASN A 499 -9.27 19.98 -7.44
C ASN A 499 -7.96 19.95 -8.26
N VAL A 500 -7.61 18.81 -8.86
CA VAL A 500 -6.46 18.69 -9.78
C VAL A 500 -6.58 19.60 -11.01
N LEU A 501 -7.79 19.99 -11.40
CA LEU A 501 -8.04 21.00 -12.44
C LEU A 501 -7.98 22.44 -11.92
N LYS A 502 -8.39 22.68 -10.66
CA LYS A 502 -8.38 24.02 -10.06
C LYS A 502 -6.96 24.61 -10.01
N ASP A 503 -5.97 23.78 -9.70
CA ASP A 503 -4.55 24.18 -9.65
C ASP A 503 -3.95 24.52 -11.04
N LEU A 504 -4.74 24.39 -12.11
CA LEU A 504 -4.35 24.62 -13.51
C LEU A 504 -5.20 25.69 -14.21
N GLY A 505 -6.25 26.20 -13.57
CA GLY A 505 -7.14 27.22 -14.10
C GLY A 505 -7.08 28.53 -13.32
N HIS A 506 -7.74 29.57 -13.81
CA HIS A 506 -7.84 30.88 -13.13
C HIS A 506 -8.83 30.86 -11.95
N GLY A 507 -8.66 29.90 -11.03
CA GLY A 507 -9.39 29.82 -9.75
C GLY A 507 -10.79 29.20 -9.79
N GLU A 508 -11.46 29.18 -10.94
CA GLU A 508 -12.78 28.56 -11.12
C GLU A 508 -12.75 27.04 -10.90
N VAL A 509 -13.82 26.50 -10.30
CA VAL A 509 -14.00 25.05 -10.17
C VAL A 509 -14.59 24.54 -11.47
N ALA A 510 -13.81 23.75 -12.23
CA ALA A 510 -14.23 23.21 -13.52
C ALA A 510 -15.53 22.41 -13.38
N GLY A 511 -16.62 22.92 -13.97
CA GLY A 511 -17.87 22.18 -14.16
C GLY A 511 -17.77 21.19 -15.33
N ASP A 512 -18.74 20.29 -15.42
CA ASP A 512 -18.86 19.31 -16.50
C ASP A 512 -18.82 19.99 -17.89
N ASP A 513 -19.51 21.13 -18.04
CA ASP A 513 -19.51 21.94 -19.27
C ASP A 513 -18.13 22.52 -19.63
N VAL A 514 -17.33 22.88 -18.62
CA VAL A 514 -15.97 23.42 -18.81
C VAL A 514 -15.05 22.33 -19.38
N ILE A 515 -15.18 21.11 -18.86
CA ILE A 515 -14.43 19.94 -19.35
C ILE A 515 -14.88 19.60 -20.78
N ILE A 516 -16.18 19.53 -21.06
CA ILE A 516 -16.72 19.25 -22.41
C ILE A 516 -16.28 20.31 -23.42
N SER A 517 -16.32 21.59 -23.04
CA SER A 517 -15.85 22.70 -23.87
C SER A 517 -14.35 22.60 -24.16
N TRP A 518 -13.54 22.31 -23.15
CA TRP A 518 -12.09 22.09 -23.31
C TRP A 518 -11.79 20.90 -24.23
N VAL A 519 -12.47 19.75 -24.05
CA VAL A 519 -12.30 18.56 -24.90
C VAL A 519 -12.57 18.89 -26.37
N ASN A 520 -13.72 19.51 -26.67
CA ASN A 520 -14.08 19.85 -28.04
C ASN A 520 -13.14 20.89 -28.66
N LYS A 521 -12.68 21.88 -27.88
CA LYS A 521 -11.68 22.87 -28.31
C LYS A 521 -10.32 22.23 -28.60
N THR A 522 -9.88 21.27 -27.79
CA THR A 522 -8.60 20.55 -27.99
C THR A 522 -8.68 19.62 -29.20
N LEU A 523 -9.78 18.89 -29.38
CA LEU A 523 -10.01 18.02 -30.55
C LEU A 523 -10.03 18.83 -31.86
N SER A 524 -10.85 19.88 -31.93
CA SER A 524 -10.94 20.74 -33.12
C SER A 524 -9.65 21.50 -33.41
N GLY A 525 -8.94 21.99 -32.38
CA GLY A 525 -7.63 22.62 -32.51
C GLY A 525 -6.54 21.67 -33.06
N ALA A 526 -6.66 20.36 -32.82
CA ALA A 526 -5.80 19.32 -33.39
C ALA A 526 -6.32 18.75 -34.72
N GLY A 527 -7.35 19.35 -35.33
CA GLY A 527 -7.94 18.90 -36.60
C GLY A 527 -8.71 17.58 -36.52
N LYS A 528 -9.07 17.12 -35.32
CA LYS A 528 -9.86 15.88 -35.12
C LYS A 528 -11.33 16.14 -35.44
N THR A 529 -11.99 15.13 -36.04
CA THR A 529 -13.42 15.18 -36.38
C THR A 529 -14.35 14.71 -35.26
N SER A 530 -13.80 14.03 -34.25
CA SER A 530 -14.52 13.59 -33.05
C SER A 530 -14.90 14.78 -32.15
N SER A 531 -16.07 14.70 -31.53
CA SER A 531 -16.58 15.66 -30.53
C SER A 531 -17.58 14.96 -29.61
N ILE A 532 -17.84 15.55 -28.45
CA ILE A 532 -18.83 15.07 -27.46
C ILE A 532 -19.74 16.22 -27.01
N LYS A 533 -21.03 15.93 -26.85
CA LYS A 533 -22.03 16.85 -26.29
C LYS A 533 -22.23 16.61 -24.79
N SER A 534 -22.00 15.39 -24.34
CA SER A 534 -22.11 14.98 -22.94
C SER A 534 -21.25 13.75 -22.62
N PHE A 535 -21.01 13.49 -21.33
CA PHE A 535 -20.43 12.22 -20.85
C PHE A 535 -21.37 11.00 -20.99
N LYS A 536 -22.52 11.14 -21.66
CA LYS A 536 -23.48 10.08 -21.99
C LYS A 536 -23.49 9.71 -23.48
N ASP A 537 -22.72 10.41 -24.32
CA ASP A 537 -22.75 10.26 -25.77
C ASP A 537 -22.26 8.87 -26.20
N LYS A 538 -23.10 8.11 -26.89
CA LYS A 538 -22.81 6.69 -27.22
C LYS A 538 -21.59 6.48 -28.15
N ILE A 539 -21.09 7.51 -28.82
CA ILE A 539 -19.81 7.46 -29.54
C ILE A 539 -18.62 7.16 -28.62
N ILE A 540 -18.71 7.49 -27.32
CA ILE A 540 -17.66 7.22 -26.31
C ILE A 540 -17.42 5.71 -26.15
N SER A 541 -18.42 4.87 -26.42
CA SER A 541 -18.28 3.39 -26.39
C SER A 541 -17.25 2.84 -27.39
N SER A 542 -16.95 3.56 -28.46
CA SER A 542 -15.88 3.21 -29.41
C SER A 542 -14.47 3.47 -28.88
N SER A 543 -14.35 4.23 -27.79
CA SER A 543 -13.14 4.89 -27.28
C SER A 543 -12.44 5.86 -28.26
N LEU A 544 -12.93 6.04 -29.49
CA LEU A 544 -12.30 6.91 -30.49
C LEU A 544 -12.15 8.37 -30.04
N PRO A 545 -13.15 9.04 -29.42
CA PRO A 545 -12.98 10.41 -28.92
C PRO A 545 -11.94 10.54 -27.80
N VAL A 546 -11.70 9.45 -27.04
CA VAL A 546 -10.69 9.40 -25.97
C VAL A 546 -9.29 9.24 -26.59
N LEU A 547 -9.16 8.37 -27.59
CA LEU A 547 -7.91 8.13 -28.32
C LEU A 547 -7.49 9.36 -29.14
N ASP A 548 -8.42 10.01 -29.84
CA ASP A 548 -8.15 11.27 -30.55
C ASP A 548 -7.75 12.41 -29.60
N LEU A 549 -8.33 12.45 -28.39
CA LEU A 549 -7.95 13.44 -27.38
C LEU A 549 -6.57 13.16 -26.78
N ILE A 550 -6.21 11.90 -26.53
CA ILE A 550 -4.87 11.50 -26.09
C ILE A 550 -3.82 11.92 -27.13
N ASP A 551 -4.10 11.68 -28.42
CA ASP A 551 -3.23 12.11 -29.52
C ASP A 551 -3.20 13.64 -29.67
N ALA A 552 -4.30 14.36 -29.43
CA ALA A 552 -4.29 15.83 -29.39
C ALA A 552 -3.46 16.39 -28.21
N ILE A 553 -3.43 15.71 -27.06
CA ILE A 553 -2.60 16.05 -25.88
C ILE A 553 -1.12 15.64 -26.08
N GLN A 554 -0.87 14.60 -26.86
CA GLN A 554 0.47 14.13 -27.19
C GLN A 554 0.49 13.56 -28.61
N PRO A 555 0.78 14.39 -29.63
CA PRO A 555 0.80 13.96 -31.02
C PRO A 555 1.72 12.75 -31.22
N GLN A 556 1.26 11.80 -32.04
CA GLN A 556 1.96 10.54 -32.36
C GLN A 556 2.11 9.57 -31.18
N SER A 557 1.41 9.78 -30.05
CA SER A 557 1.39 8.81 -28.95
C SER A 557 0.53 7.59 -29.23
N VAL A 558 -0.55 7.74 -30.02
CA VAL A 558 -1.53 6.70 -30.33
C VAL A 558 -1.20 6.06 -31.67
N ASN A 559 -0.90 4.75 -31.70
CA ASN A 559 -0.85 4.03 -32.98
C ASN A 559 -2.27 3.62 -33.40
N PHE A 560 -2.84 4.40 -34.31
CA PHE A 560 -4.17 4.13 -34.87
C PHE A 560 -4.26 2.90 -35.78
N GLU A 561 -3.15 2.24 -36.14
CA GLU A 561 -3.16 0.92 -36.79
C GLU A 561 -3.65 -0.19 -35.83
N LEU A 562 -3.51 0.02 -34.53
CA LEU A 562 -3.94 -0.91 -33.47
C LEU A 562 -5.39 -0.66 -33.00
N VAL A 563 -6.07 0.32 -33.61
CA VAL A 563 -7.38 0.84 -33.22
C VAL A 563 -8.37 0.58 -34.34
N LYS A 564 -9.36 -0.28 -34.10
CA LYS A 564 -10.45 -0.48 -35.06
C LYS A 564 -11.40 0.72 -35.02
N LYS A 565 -11.83 1.21 -36.18
CA LYS A 565 -12.63 2.45 -36.29
C LYS A 565 -14.06 2.23 -36.78
N GLU A 566 -14.29 1.17 -37.54
CA GLU A 566 -15.56 0.87 -38.21
C GLU A 566 -16.02 -0.56 -37.88
N ASN A 567 -17.34 -0.80 -37.96
CA ASN A 567 -17.96 -2.11 -37.73
C ASN A 567 -17.48 -2.78 -36.43
N LEU A 568 -17.61 -2.03 -35.32
CA LEU A 568 -17.16 -2.43 -33.99
C LEU A 568 -18.17 -3.36 -33.31
N SER A 569 -17.75 -4.58 -33.00
CA SER A 569 -18.36 -5.44 -31.98
C SER A 569 -18.07 -4.91 -30.57
N GLU A 570 -18.72 -5.47 -29.55
CA GLU A 570 -18.41 -5.14 -28.16
C GLU A 570 -16.97 -5.55 -27.76
N GLU A 571 -16.42 -6.61 -28.37
CA GLU A 571 -15.02 -7.01 -28.17
C GLU A 571 -14.05 -5.97 -28.77
N ASP A 572 -14.34 -5.45 -29.97
CA ASP A 572 -13.53 -4.38 -30.59
C ASP A 572 -13.56 -3.10 -29.74
N LYS A 573 -14.73 -2.75 -29.19
CA LYS A 573 -14.87 -1.61 -28.26
C LYS A 573 -14.05 -1.82 -26.99
N LEU A 574 -14.11 -3.02 -26.40
CA LEU A 574 -13.33 -3.37 -25.20
C LEU A 574 -11.83 -3.34 -25.47
N ASN A 575 -11.38 -3.86 -26.63
CA ASN A 575 -9.99 -3.81 -27.06
C ASN A 575 -9.50 -2.38 -27.36
N ASN A 576 -10.36 -1.50 -27.90
CA ASN A 576 -10.07 -0.07 -28.00
C ASN A 576 -10.02 0.61 -26.62
N ALA A 577 -10.88 0.21 -25.68
CA ALA A 577 -10.96 0.79 -24.33
C ALA A 577 -9.75 0.39 -23.44
N LYS A 578 -9.33 -0.89 -23.48
CA LYS A 578 -8.09 -1.38 -22.85
C LYS A 578 -6.88 -0.56 -23.33
N TYR A 579 -6.79 -0.31 -24.64
CA TYR A 579 -5.76 0.53 -25.24
C TYR A 579 -5.87 1.99 -24.79
N ALA A 580 -7.07 2.58 -24.79
CA ALA A 580 -7.30 3.99 -24.41
C ALA A 580 -6.97 4.28 -22.95
N VAL A 581 -7.40 3.43 -22.01
CA VAL A 581 -7.10 3.57 -20.58
C VAL A 581 -5.59 3.46 -20.34
N SER A 582 -4.94 2.48 -20.97
CA SER A 582 -3.49 2.28 -20.87
C SER A 582 -2.70 3.44 -21.48
N MET A 583 -3.12 3.95 -22.65
CA MET A 583 -2.52 5.13 -23.28
C MET A 583 -2.68 6.41 -22.45
N ALA A 584 -3.85 6.61 -21.81
CA ALA A 584 -4.05 7.73 -20.88
C ALA A 584 -3.06 7.66 -19.70
N ARG A 585 -2.89 6.48 -19.10
CA ARG A 585 -1.91 6.24 -18.02
C ARG A 585 -0.47 6.45 -18.49
N LYS A 586 -0.12 6.00 -19.71
CA LYS A 586 1.21 6.19 -20.33
C LYS A 586 1.58 7.66 -20.54
N ILE A 587 0.67 8.49 -21.07
CA ILE A 587 0.94 9.93 -21.24
C ILE A 587 0.99 10.69 -19.90
N GLY A 588 0.50 10.09 -18.81
CA GLY A 588 0.61 10.62 -17.44
C GLY A 588 -0.71 11.01 -16.76
N ALA A 589 -1.86 10.59 -17.29
CA ALA A 589 -3.16 10.85 -16.66
C ALA A 589 -3.50 9.78 -15.60
N LYS A 590 -3.94 10.23 -14.41
CA LYS A 590 -4.28 9.36 -13.27
C LYS A 590 -5.69 8.76 -13.42
N VAL A 591 -5.84 7.80 -14.33
CA VAL A 591 -7.13 7.17 -14.67
C VAL A 591 -7.37 5.88 -13.89
N TYR A 592 -8.38 5.94 -13.01
CA TYR A 592 -8.90 4.80 -12.22
C TYR A 592 -10.02 4.03 -12.93
N ALA A 593 -10.71 4.67 -13.88
CA ALA A 593 -11.77 4.04 -14.67
C ALA A 593 -11.27 2.79 -15.41
N LEU A 594 -12.17 1.83 -15.57
CA LEU A 594 -11.90 0.55 -16.21
C LEU A 594 -12.38 0.54 -17.67
N PRO A 595 -11.88 -0.36 -18.53
CA PRO A 595 -12.25 -0.41 -19.94
C PRO A 595 -13.77 -0.49 -20.17
N GLU A 596 -14.48 -1.23 -19.34
CA GLU A 596 -15.92 -1.46 -19.43
C GLU A 596 -16.73 -0.17 -19.17
N ASP A 597 -16.20 0.75 -18.34
CA ASP A 597 -16.83 2.05 -18.10
C ASP A 597 -16.90 2.93 -19.36
N LEU A 598 -15.95 2.77 -20.29
CA LEU A 598 -16.00 3.42 -21.60
C LEU A 598 -17.03 2.73 -22.50
N VAL A 599 -17.02 1.40 -22.59
CA VAL A 599 -17.91 0.62 -23.47
C VAL A 599 -19.39 0.82 -23.11
N GLU A 600 -19.73 0.76 -21.83
CA GLU A 600 -21.10 1.00 -21.34
C GLU A 600 -21.50 2.49 -21.41
N VAL A 601 -20.49 3.38 -21.40
CA VAL A 601 -20.59 4.84 -21.22
C VAL A 601 -21.13 5.19 -19.82
N ASN A 602 -20.41 4.74 -18.78
CA ASN A 602 -20.68 5.07 -17.38
C ASN A 602 -20.37 6.57 -17.12
N PRO A 603 -21.37 7.46 -16.95
CA PRO A 603 -21.12 8.90 -17.04
C PRO A 603 -20.26 9.44 -15.89
N LYS A 604 -20.27 8.79 -14.72
CA LYS A 604 -19.39 9.11 -13.59
C LYS A 604 -17.92 8.93 -14.03
N MET A 605 -17.59 7.74 -14.50
CA MET A 605 -16.22 7.34 -14.78
C MET A 605 -15.69 7.97 -16.07
N VAL A 606 -16.53 8.07 -17.10
CA VAL A 606 -16.24 8.83 -18.34
C VAL A 606 -15.84 10.28 -18.03
N MET A 607 -16.57 10.96 -17.13
CA MET A 607 -16.22 12.32 -16.68
C MET A 607 -14.82 12.38 -16.04
N THR A 608 -14.45 11.40 -15.19
CA THR A 608 -13.10 11.35 -14.59
C THR A 608 -12.00 11.12 -15.61
N ILE A 609 -12.24 10.35 -16.67
CA ILE A 609 -11.26 10.16 -17.77
C ILE A 609 -10.97 11.49 -18.46
N PHE A 610 -12.02 12.20 -18.90
CA PHE A 610 -11.86 13.49 -19.57
C PHE A 610 -11.25 14.56 -18.66
N ALA A 611 -11.62 14.58 -17.37
CA ALA A 611 -11.00 15.48 -16.39
C ALA A 611 -9.51 15.17 -16.15
N CYS A 612 -9.12 13.89 -16.02
CA CYS A 612 -7.71 13.51 -15.86
C CYS A 612 -6.87 13.77 -17.14
N LEU A 613 -7.48 13.66 -18.33
CA LEU A 613 -6.86 14.05 -19.60
C LEU A 613 -6.70 15.58 -19.71
N MET A 614 -7.72 16.36 -19.32
CA MET A 614 -7.64 17.82 -19.23
C MET A 614 -6.52 18.27 -18.27
N GLY A 615 -6.44 17.67 -17.09
CA GLY A 615 -5.38 17.94 -16.11
C GLY A 615 -3.98 17.54 -16.59
N ARG A 616 -3.87 16.63 -17.58
CA ARG A 616 -2.59 16.31 -18.23
C ARG A 616 -2.26 17.26 -19.38
N GLY A 617 -3.25 17.65 -20.17
CA GLY A 617 -3.10 18.58 -21.30
C GLY A 617 -2.75 19.99 -20.86
N MET A 618 -3.45 20.52 -19.84
CA MET A 618 -3.16 21.85 -19.30
C MET A 618 -1.78 21.95 -18.63
N LYS A 619 -1.18 20.83 -18.19
CA LYS A 619 0.21 20.76 -17.70
C LYS A 619 1.29 20.70 -18.81
N LYS A 620 0.92 20.96 -20.08
CA LYS A 620 1.85 21.10 -21.21
C LYS A 620 1.78 22.47 -21.90
N ALA A 621 0.78 23.29 -21.55
CA ALA A 621 0.57 24.63 -22.08
C ALA A 621 1.21 25.68 -21.14
#